data_AF-A0A5A7ZA54-F1
#
_entry.id   AF-A0A5A7ZA54-F1
#
_cell.length_a   1.000
_cell.length_b   1.000
_cell.length_c   1.000
_cell.angle_alpha   90.00
_cell.angle_beta   90.00
_cell.angle_gamma   90.00
#
_symmetry.space_group_name_H-M   'P 1'
#
loop_
_entity.id
_entity.type
_entity.pdbx_description
1 polymer ?
#
loop_
_entity_poly.entity_id
_entity_poly.type
_entity_poly.pdbx_seq_one_letter_code
_entity_poly.pdbx_strand_id
1 'polypeptide(L)'
;MSSATGASGHSHSNAPITLSPDELILHSDAGVPYVIPEVALLFEAKHLRLKDQDDFRNVLPALTQSRRLRLRDWLTQTHPGHPWIEALHDRRDCPGVDFASGDCSFEW
;
A
#
# COMPACT_ATOMS: atom_id res chain seq x y z
N MET A 1 -38.42 -12.95 8.17
CA MET A 1 -37.27 -12.43 8.95
C MET A 1 -36.37 -13.61 9.26
N SER A 2 -35.15 -13.58 8.74
CA SER A 2 -33.94 -14.14 9.37
C SER A 2 -32.80 -14.05 8.37
N SER A 3 -31.93 -13.09 8.62
CA SER A 3 -30.65 -12.87 7.97
C SER A 3 -29.72 -14.06 8.23
N ALA A 4 -28.91 -14.43 7.24
CA ALA A 4 -27.71 -15.22 7.46
C ALA A 4 -26.54 -14.50 6.77
N THR A 5 -25.76 -13.84 7.64
CA THR A 5 -24.40 -13.33 7.53
C THR A 5 -23.62 -13.75 6.29
N GLY A 6 -23.26 -12.76 5.47
CA GLY A 6 -22.24 -12.90 4.43
C GLY A 6 -20.89 -13.20 5.07
N ALA A 7 -20.39 -14.42 4.85
CA ALA A 7 -19.00 -14.74 5.09
C ALA A 7 -18.17 -13.95 4.07
N SER A 8 -17.47 -12.90 4.53
CA SER A 8 -16.41 -12.26 3.77
C SER A 8 -15.22 -13.23 3.71
N GLY A 9 -15.33 -14.21 2.82
CA GLY A 9 -14.23 -15.08 2.46
C GLY A 9 -13.16 -14.23 1.81
N HIS A 10 -12.10 -13.92 2.56
CA HIS A 10 -10.87 -13.38 2.00
C HIS A 10 -10.25 -14.52 1.19
N SER A 11 -10.68 -14.64 -0.06
CA SER A 11 -10.11 -15.57 -1.01
C SER A 11 -8.66 -15.17 -1.21
N HIS A 12 -7.73 -15.99 -0.70
CA HIS A 12 -6.31 -15.85 -1.03
C HIS A 12 -6.16 -16.30 -2.49
N SER A 13 -6.46 -15.39 -3.40
CA SER A 13 -6.35 -15.62 -4.84
C SER A 13 -4.87 -15.70 -5.17
N ASN A 14 -4.34 -16.90 -5.36
CA ASN A 14 -3.01 -17.13 -5.92
C ASN A 14 -3.02 -16.84 -7.43
N ALA A 15 -3.44 -15.63 -7.81
CA ALA A 15 -3.43 -15.16 -9.19
C ALA A 15 -2.13 -14.39 -9.45
N PRO A 16 -1.51 -14.51 -10.63
CA PRO A 16 -0.36 -13.68 -10.96
C PRO A 16 -0.75 -12.20 -10.85
N ILE A 17 0.14 -11.40 -10.26
CA ILE A 17 -0.04 -9.96 -10.18
C ILE A 17 0.07 -9.39 -11.60
N THR A 18 -1.08 -9.06 -12.22
CA THR A 18 -1.15 -8.47 -13.55
C THR A 18 -1.80 -7.08 -13.45
N LEU A 19 -1.19 -6.11 -14.12
CA LEU A 19 -1.68 -4.74 -14.22
C LEU A 19 -1.69 -4.32 -15.68
N SER A 20 -2.69 -3.56 -16.09
CA SER A 20 -2.65 -2.87 -17.38
C SER A 20 -1.62 -1.72 -17.34
N PRO A 21 -1.08 -1.26 -18.48
CA PRO A 21 -0.15 -0.13 -18.50
C PRO A 21 -0.71 1.15 -17.87
N ASP A 22 -2.02 1.39 -18.04
CA ASP A 22 -2.73 2.56 -17.50
C ASP A 22 -2.88 2.48 -15.97
N GLU A 23 -2.88 1.28 -15.39
CA GLU A 23 -2.89 1.07 -13.94
C GLU A 23 -1.48 1.05 -13.35
N LEU A 24 -0.46 0.74 -14.15
CA LEU A 24 0.93 0.65 -13.73
C LEU A 24 1.61 2.03 -13.69
N ILE A 25 1.25 2.92 -14.61
CA ILE A 25 1.87 4.23 -14.77
C ILE A 25 0.91 5.33 -14.33
N LEU A 26 1.25 6.00 -13.25
CA LEU A 26 0.62 7.25 -12.83
C LEU A 26 1.41 8.44 -13.33
N HIS A 27 0.76 9.59 -13.42
CA HIS A 27 1.42 10.85 -13.74
C HIS A 27 1.39 11.75 -12.51
N SER A 28 2.49 12.44 -12.25
CA SER A 28 2.53 13.48 -11.22
C SER A 28 1.72 14.68 -11.68
N ASP A 29 1.48 15.65 -10.78
CA ASP A 29 0.83 16.91 -11.15
C ASP A 29 1.61 17.68 -12.23
N ALA A 30 2.92 17.42 -12.34
CA ALA A 30 3.79 17.95 -13.39
C ALA A 30 3.77 17.13 -14.70
N GLY A 31 2.93 16.10 -14.78
CA GLY A 31 2.81 15.22 -15.95
C GLY A 31 3.96 14.21 -16.12
N VAL A 32 4.78 14.00 -15.10
CA VAL A 32 5.89 13.04 -15.17
C VAL A 32 5.36 11.63 -14.90
N PRO A 33 5.55 10.66 -15.81
CA PRO A 33 5.13 9.29 -15.59
C PRO A 33 5.99 8.62 -14.51
N TYR A 34 5.35 7.92 -13.58
CA TYR A 34 5.98 7.11 -12.54
C TYR A 34 5.21 5.82 -12.30
N VAL A 35 5.92 4.77 -11.89
CA VAL A 35 5.30 3.48 -11.54
C VAL A 35 4.52 3.63 -10.25
N ILE A 36 3.37 2.96 -10.14
CA ILE A 36 2.57 3.02 -8.92
C ILE A 36 3.38 2.67 -7.66
N PRO A 37 3.16 3.39 -6.55
CA PRO A 37 3.92 3.19 -5.32
C PRO A 37 3.82 1.76 -4.79
N GLU A 38 2.71 1.06 -5.01
CA GLU A 38 2.53 -0.34 -4.60
C GLU A 38 3.53 -1.28 -5.28
N VAL A 39 3.84 -1.06 -6.56
CA VAL A 39 4.80 -1.89 -7.31
C VAL A 39 6.23 -1.52 -6.92
N ALA A 40 6.52 -0.23 -6.75
CA ALA A 40 7.83 0.22 -6.26
C ALA A 40 8.15 -0.40 -4.90
N LEU A 41 7.21 -0.33 -3.95
CA LEU A 41 7.35 -0.95 -2.64
C LEU A 41 7.47 -2.48 -2.71
N LEU A 42 6.76 -3.14 -3.62
CA LEU A 42 6.89 -4.59 -3.80
C LEU A 42 8.32 -5.00 -4.19
N PHE A 43 8.99 -4.22 -5.03
CA PHE A 43 10.40 -4.47 -5.40
C PHE A 43 11.37 -4.18 -4.25
N GLU A 44 11.07 -3.17 -3.43
CA GLU A 44 11.87 -2.81 -2.26
C GLU A 44 11.73 -3.81 -1.11
N ALA A 45 10.54 -4.38 -0.92
CA ALA A 45 10.26 -5.41 0.08
C ALA A 45 11.17 -6.65 -0.05
N LYS A 46 11.71 -6.91 -1.25
CA LYS A 46 12.67 -7.98 -1.48
C LYS A 46 14.01 -7.77 -0.75
N HIS A 47 14.42 -6.51 -0.50
CA HIS A 47 15.77 -6.18 -0.02
C HIS A 47 15.79 -5.65 1.42
N LEU A 48 14.68 -5.13 1.94
CA LEU A 48 14.51 -4.72 3.35
C LEU A 48 15.61 -3.79 3.89
N ARG A 49 16.19 -2.93 3.04
CA ARG A 49 17.20 -1.95 3.48
C ARG A 49 16.55 -0.89 4.36
N LEU A 50 17.36 -0.21 5.18
CA LEU A 50 16.87 0.92 5.98
C LEU A 50 16.20 1.99 5.10
N LYS A 51 16.80 2.27 3.93
CA LYS A 51 16.23 3.15 2.91
C LYS A 51 14.84 2.70 2.46
N ASP A 52 14.65 1.41 2.23
CA ASP A 52 13.38 0.84 1.78
C ASP A 52 12.29 0.99 2.87
N GLN A 53 12.68 0.89 4.14
CA GLN A 53 11.77 1.13 5.27
C GLN A 53 11.38 2.61 5.37
N ASP A 54 12.32 3.54 5.14
CA ASP A 54 12.02 4.97 5.07
C ASP A 54 11.07 5.29 3.90
N ASP A 55 11.34 4.75 2.72
CA ASP A 55 10.52 4.91 1.53
C ASP A 55 9.10 4.36 1.78
N PHE A 56 8.96 3.18 2.40
CA PHE A 56 7.67 2.64 2.85
C PHE A 56 6.93 3.57 3.82
N ARG A 57 7.63 4.10 4.84
CA ARG A 57 7.02 5.02 5.82
C ARG A 57 6.56 6.33 5.20
N ASN A 58 7.32 6.87 4.24
CA ASN A 58 7.00 8.12 3.55
C ASN A 58 5.82 7.96 2.57
N VAL A 59 5.73 6.81 1.92
CA VAL A 59 4.67 6.53 0.93
C VAL A 59 3.35 6.12 1.59
N LEU A 60 3.40 5.46 2.76
CA LEU A 60 2.21 4.91 3.43
C LEU A 60 1.08 5.94 3.67
N PRO A 61 1.34 7.19 4.11
CA PRO A 61 0.31 8.23 4.25
C PRO A 61 -0.38 8.60 2.93
N ALA A 62 0.36 8.58 1.81
CA ALA A 62 -0.16 8.95 0.49
C ALA A 62 -0.98 7.82 -0.18
N LEU A 63 -0.91 6.60 0.34
CA LEU A 63 -1.71 5.48 -0.16
C LEU A 63 -3.13 5.54 0.36
N THR A 64 -4.10 5.49 -0.57
CA THR A 64 -5.52 5.29 -0.23
C THR A 64 -5.77 3.89 0.33
N GLN A 65 -6.90 3.70 1.01
CA GLN A 65 -7.25 2.41 1.62
C GLN A 65 -7.23 1.25 0.62
N SER A 66 -7.77 1.45 -0.58
CA SER A 66 -7.78 0.42 -1.62
C SER A 66 -6.37 0.05 -2.09
N ARG A 67 -5.46 1.02 -2.19
CA ARG A 67 -4.06 0.80 -2.57
C ARG A 67 -3.30 0.04 -1.49
N ARG A 68 -3.56 0.35 -0.21
CA ARG A 68 -2.99 -0.39 0.93
C ARG A 68 -3.44 -1.85 0.96
N LEU A 69 -4.73 -2.11 0.77
CA LEU A 69 -5.27 -3.47 0.70
C LEU A 69 -4.63 -4.26 -0.44
N ARG A 70 -4.52 -3.65 -1.62
CA ARG A 70 -3.83 -4.23 -2.78
C ARG A 70 -2.37 -4.56 -2.47
N LEU A 71 -1.61 -3.63 -1.89
CA LEU A 71 -0.22 -3.84 -1.51
C LEU A 71 -0.07 -4.98 -0.48
N ARG A 72 -0.95 -5.02 0.52
CA ARG A 72 -0.97 -6.09 1.54
C ARG A 72 -1.17 -7.46 0.89
N ASP A 73 -2.14 -7.57 -0.01
CA ASP A 73 -2.45 -8.83 -0.68
C ASP A 73 -1.26 -9.30 -1.54
N TRP A 74 -0.60 -8.38 -2.25
CA TRP A 74 0.61 -8.68 -3.01
C TRP A 74 1.79 -9.07 -2.13
N LEU A 75 2.02 -8.37 -1.01
CA LEU A 75 3.06 -8.72 -0.06
C LEU A 75 2.81 -10.08 0.57
N THR A 76 1.56 -10.41 0.91
CA THR A 76 1.19 -11.71 1.47
C THR A 76 1.48 -12.84 0.48
N GLN A 77 1.26 -12.60 -0.82
CA GLN A 77 1.52 -13.57 -1.87
C GLN A 77 3.01 -13.74 -2.20
N THR A 78 3.76 -12.64 -2.24
CA THR A 78 5.17 -12.62 -2.71
C THR A 78 6.19 -12.79 -1.59
N HIS A 79 5.90 -12.25 -0.42
CA HIS A 79 6.76 -12.18 0.76
C HIS A 79 5.94 -12.49 2.03
N PRO A 80 5.45 -13.73 2.21
CA PRO A 80 4.65 -14.07 3.38
C PRO A 80 5.43 -13.83 4.68
N GLY A 81 4.81 -13.14 5.63
CA GLY A 81 5.44 -12.78 6.91
C GLY A 81 6.27 -11.49 6.89
N HIS A 82 6.21 -10.70 5.80
CA HIS A 82 6.92 -9.43 5.73
C HIS A 82 6.39 -8.43 6.78
N PRO A 83 7.26 -7.69 7.50
CA PRO A 83 6.84 -6.77 8.57
C PRO A 83 5.91 -5.64 8.10
N TRP A 84 5.97 -5.27 6.82
CA TRP A 84 5.07 -4.27 6.24
C TRP A 84 3.61 -4.72 6.17
N ILE A 85 3.34 -6.03 6.18
CA ILE A 85 1.97 -6.56 6.21
C ILE A 85 1.28 -6.10 7.50
N GLU A 86 1.93 -6.26 8.65
CA GLU A 86 1.42 -5.81 9.95
C GLU A 86 1.26 -4.28 10.00
N ALA A 87 2.23 -3.53 9.44
CA ALA A 87 2.16 -2.08 9.39
C ALA A 87 0.97 -1.55 8.53
N LEU A 88 0.51 -2.34 7.56
CA LEU A 88 -0.68 -2.04 6.75
C LEU A 88 -2.00 -2.34 7.50
N HIS A 89 -1.97 -3.11 8.59
CA HIS A 89 -3.13 -3.35 9.46
C HIS A 89 -3.35 -2.21 10.49
N ASP A 90 -2.28 -1.54 10.94
CA ASP A 90 -2.33 -0.65 12.11
C ASP A 90 -2.58 0.84 11.80
N ARG A 91 -3.47 1.16 10.86
CA ARG A 91 -3.98 2.54 10.78
C ARG A 91 -5.39 2.62 11.31
N ARG A 92 -5.46 3.01 12.59
CA ARG A 92 -6.54 3.87 13.09
C ARG A 92 -6.69 5.05 12.13
N ASP A 93 -7.65 4.94 11.23
CA ASP A 93 -8.17 6.04 10.43
C ASP A 93 -8.52 7.20 11.38
N CYS A 94 -7.83 8.34 11.23
CA CYS A 94 -8.40 9.62 11.62
C CYS A 94 -9.02 10.21 10.35
N PRO A 95 -10.36 10.22 10.21
CA PRO A 95 -10.99 10.87 9.08
C PRO A 95 -10.87 12.39 9.27
N GLY A 96 -10.05 13.05 8.44
CA GLY A 96 -10.01 14.52 8.35
C GLY A 96 -8.66 15.21 8.53
N VAL A 97 -7.57 14.68 7.97
CA VAL A 97 -6.35 15.48 7.77
C VAL A 97 -6.22 15.86 6.29
N ASP A 98 -6.46 17.14 6.01
CA ASP A 98 -6.12 17.76 4.73
C ASP A 98 -4.59 17.74 4.58
N PHE A 99 -4.08 17.10 3.54
CA PHE A 99 -2.66 16.98 3.19
C PHE A 99 -2.02 18.30 2.69
N ALA A 100 -2.53 19.45 3.12
CA ALA A 100 -2.14 20.78 2.63
C ALA A 100 -1.21 21.55 3.57
N SER A 101 -0.63 20.94 4.60
CA SER A 101 0.39 21.60 5.42
C SER A 101 1.57 20.67 5.61
N GLY A 102 2.51 20.79 4.68
CA GLY A 102 3.83 20.19 4.77
C GLY A 102 4.63 20.81 5.92
N ASP A 103 4.42 20.28 7.11
CA ASP A 103 5.39 20.39 8.19
C ASP A 103 5.81 18.98 8.62
N CYS A 104 6.78 18.44 7.88
CA CYS A 104 7.58 17.31 8.34
C CYS A 104 8.67 17.85 9.27
N SER A 105 8.28 18.22 10.49
CA SER A 105 9.24 18.27 11.59
C SER A 105 9.48 16.84 12.09
N PHE A 106 10.62 16.35 11.66
CA PHE A 106 11.28 15.08 11.99
C PHE A 106 11.78 15.10 13.43
N GLU A 107 11.57 14.04 14.22
CA GLU A 107 12.52 13.54 15.24
C GLU A 107 12.05 12.22 15.89
N TRP A 108 12.88 11.18 15.70
CA TRP A 108 12.98 9.83 16.32
C TRP A 108 11.95 8.74 15.94
#